data_AF-R7UVK7-F1
#
_entry.id   AF-R7UVK7-F1
#
_cell.length_a   1.000
_cell.length_b   1.000
_cell.length_c   1.000
_cell.angle_alpha   90.00
_cell.angle_beta   90.00
_cell.angle_gamma   90.00
#
_symmetry.space_group_name_H-M   'P 1'
#
loop_
_entity.id
_entity.type
_entity.pdbx_description
1 polymer ?
#
loop_
_entity_poly.entity_id
_entity_poly.type
_entity_poly.pdbx_seq_one_letter_code
_entity_poly.pdbx_strand_id
1 'polypeptide(L)'
;CCFISCDNGCLCCQCCFISCDNGCLCCQCCFISCDNGCLCCQCCFISCDNGCLCCQCCFISCDNGCLCCQCCFISCDNGCLCCQCCFISCDNGCLCCQCCFISCDNGCLCCQCCFISCDNWWLCCQCCFISCDNGCLCCQCCFISCDNGCLCCQCCFISCDNWWLCCQCC
;
A
#
# COMPACT_ATOMS: atom_id res chain seq x y z
N CYS A 1 -21.63 21.69 -4.62
CA CYS A 1 -21.24 20.36 -5.11
C CYS A 1 -21.97 20.06 -6.40
N CYS A 2 -21.27 19.58 -7.43
CA CYS A 2 -21.86 19.21 -8.73
C CYS A 2 -21.65 17.72 -8.99
N PHE A 3 -22.58 17.10 -9.72
CA PHE A 3 -22.43 15.74 -10.25
C PHE A 3 -21.92 15.82 -11.68
N ILE A 4 -20.87 15.07 -11.99
CA ILE A 4 -20.27 14.97 -13.31
C ILE A 4 -20.26 13.49 -13.68
N SER A 5 -20.87 13.18 -14.82
CA SER A 5 -20.86 11.85 -15.42
C SER A 5 -20.39 11.98 -16.86
N CYS A 6 -19.40 11.18 -17.25
CA CYS A 6 -18.87 11.16 -18.61
C CYS A 6 -18.19 9.84 -18.94
N ASP A 7 -18.40 9.30 -20.13
CA ASP A 7 -17.72 8.07 -20.57
C ASP A 7 -16.20 8.29 -20.66
N ASN A 8 -15.77 9.42 -21.21
CA ASN A 8 -14.36 9.78 -21.32
C ASN A 8 -14.16 11.26 -20.95
N GLY A 9 -13.20 11.57 -20.10
CA GLY A 9 -13.00 12.95 -19.66
C GLY A 9 -11.61 13.28 -19.14
N CYS A 10 -11.19 14.51 -19.43
CA CYS A 10 -10.11 15.19 -18.72
C CYS A 10 -10.74 16.29 -17.86
N LEU A 11 -10.76 16.10 -16.54
CA LEU A 11 -11.50 16.98 -15.63
C LEU A 11 -10.56 17.59 -14.59
N CYS A 12 -10.76 18.88 -14.34
CA CYS A 12 -10.21 19.58 -13.18
C CYS A 12 -11.38 20.09 -12.34
N CYS A 13 -11.56 19.54 -11.15
CA CYS A 13 -12.78 19.75 -10.37
C CYS A 13 -12.48 19.98 -8.88
N GLN A 14 -13.33 20.77 -8.25
CA GLN A 14 -13.33 20.96 -6.80
C GLN A 14 -14.73 20.73 -6.25
N CYS A 15 -14.82 19.99 -5.14
CA CYS A 15 -16.09 19.76 -4.44
C CYS A 15 -17.16 19.10 -5.34
N CYS A 16 -16.79 18.02 -6.03
CA CYS A 16 -17.64 17.31 -6.98
C CYS A 16 -17.83 15.83 -6.63
N PHE A 17 -18.92 15.27 -7.16
CA PHE A 17 -19.10 13.83 -7.33
C PHE A 17 -18.84 13.51 -8.81
N ILE A 18 -17.92 12.59 -9.09
CA ILE A 18 -17.46 12.27 -10.44
C ILE A 18 -17.63 10.77 -10.67
N SER A 19 -18.25 10.42 -11.79
CA SER A 19 -18.33 9.06 -12.31
C SER A 19 -17.87 9.07 -13.76
N CYS A 20 -16.86 8.28 -14.11
CA CYS A 20 -16.40 8.19 -15.50
C CYS A 20 -15.76 6.86 -15.87
N ASP A 21 -16.04 6.35 -17.06
CA ASP A 21 -15.46 5.07 -17.50
C ASP A 21 -13.95 5.22 -17.73
N ASN A 22 -13.51 6.27 -18.45
CA ASN A 22 -12.08 6.60 -18.56
C ASN A 22 -11.78 8.06 -18.24
N GLY A 23 -10.87 8.29 -17.29
CA GLY A 23 -10.66 9.61 -16.71
C GLY A 23 -9.18 10.01 -16.54
N CYS A 24 -8.85 11.24 -16.95
CA CYS A 24 -7.68 11.96 -16.43
C CYS A 24 -8.17 13.05 -15.49
N LEU A 25 -8.05 12.82 -14.18
CA LEU A 25 -8.72 13.63 -13.15
C LEU A 25 -7.70 14.35 -12.28
N CYS A 26 -7.83 15.68 -12.19
CA CYS A 26 -7.17 16.49 -11.17
C CYS A 26 -8.24 17.06 -10.23
N CYS A 27 -8.32 16.54 -9.01
CA CYS A 27 -9.49 16.79 -8.16
C CYS A 27 -9.11 17.13 -6.72
N GLN A 28 -9.89 18.04 -6.12
CA GLN A 28 -9.75 18.39 -4.72
C GLN A 28 -11.11 18.31 -4.02
N CYS A 29 -11.13 17.64 -2.86
CA CYS A 29 -12.35 17.48 -2.06
C CYS A 29 -13.49 16.80 -2.85
N CYS A 30 -13.16 15.72 -3.58
CA CYS A 30 -14.11 15.03 -4.45
C CYS A 30 -14.40 13.60 -4.00
N PHE A 31 -15.56 13.10 -4.44
CA PHE A 31 -15.88 11.68 -4.48
C PHE A 31 -15.78 11.21 -5.94
N ILE A 32 -14.98 10.18 -6.19
CA ILE A 32 -14.63 9.75 -7.54
C ILE A 32 -14.86 8.24 -7.67
N SER A 33 -15.61 7.86 -8.69
CA SER A 33 -15.72 6.49 -9.20
C SER A 33 -15.22 6.48 -10.65
N CYS A 34 -14.25 5.64 -10.97
CA CYS A 34 -13.69 5.60 -12.32
C CYS A 34 -13.22 4.20 -12.71
N ASP A 35 -13.69 3.65 -13.83
CA ASP A 35 -13.27 2.30 -14.24
C ASP A 35 -11.79 2.28 -14.61
N ASN A 36 -11.33 3.20 -15.47
CA ASN A 36 -9.91 3.34 -15.80
C ASN A 36 -9.43 4.78 -15.68
N GLY A 37 -8.44 5.05 -14.82
CA GLY A 37 -8.07 6.44 -14.56
C GLY A 37 -6.62 6.74 -14.26
N CYS A 38 -6.22 7.95 -14.65
CA CYS A 38 -5.05 8.65 -14.12
C CYS A 38 -5.53 9.77 -13.19
N LEU A 39 -5.34 9.60 -11.89
CA LEU A 39 -5.89 10.49 -10.87
C LEU A 39 -4.80 11.20 -10.09
N CYS A 40 -4.88 12.53 -10.05
CA CYS A 40 -4.14 13.37 -9.12
C CYS A 40 -5.14 14.01 -8.16
N CYS A 41 -5.16 13.57 -6.91
CA CYS A 41 -6.25 13.90 -6.00
C CYS A 41 -5.77 14.35 -4.61
N GLN A 42 -6.46 15.35 -4.06
CA GLN A 42 -6.24 15.82 -2.70
C GLN A 42 -7.54 15.81 -1.91
N CYS A 43 -7.51 15.19 -0.73
CA CYS A 43 -8.68 15.10 0.16
C CYS A 43 -9.89 14.43 -0.51
N CYS A 44 -9.67 13.31 -1.19
CA CYS A 44 -10.72 12.64 -1.97
C CYS A 44 -11.06 11.25 -1.43
N PHE A 45 -12.27 10.80 -1.77
CA PHE A 45 -12.67 9.39 -1.72
C PHE A 45 -12.67 8.85 -3.14
N ILE A 46 -11.95 7.75 -3.38
CA ILE A 46 -11.68 7.23 -4.72
C ILE A 46 -11.99 5.74 -4.76
N SER A 47 -12.81 5.34 -5.73
CA SER A 47 -12.99 3.96 -6.16
C SER A 47 -12.54 3.88 -7.62
N CYS A 48 -11.59 2.99 -7.92
CA CYS A 48 -11.08 2.86 -9.28
C CYS A 48 -10.71 1.43 -9.65
N ASP A 49 -11.28 0.87 -10.72
CA ASP A 49 -11.01 -0.53 -11.07
C ASP A 49 -9.56 -0.67 -11.55
N ASN A 50 -9.12 0.17 -12.49
CA ASN A 50 -7.73 0.21 -12.94
C ASN A 50 -7.18 1.63 -12.93
N GLY A 51 -6.10 1.88 -12.17
CA GLY A 51 -5.63 3.26 -12.08
C GLY A 51 -4.15 3.50 -11.79
N CYS A 52 -3.71 4.67 -12.24
CA CYS A 52 -2.49 5.33 -11.79
C CYS A 52 -2.89 6.50 -10.89
N LEU A 53 -2.61 6.40 -9.59
CA LEU A 53 -3.08 7.37 -8.59
C LEU A 53 -1.91 8.05 -7.91
N CYS A 54 -1.93 9.39 -7.92
CA CYS A 54 -1.10 10.24 -7.07
C CYS A 54 -2.02 10.97 -6.10
N CYS A 55 -2.01 10.58 -4.82
CA CYS A 55 -3.03 11.00 -3.87
C CYS A 55 -2.46 11.48 -2.55
N GLN A 56 -3.08 12.54 -2.00
CA GLN A 56 -2.75 13.06 -0.69
C GLN A 56 -4.00 13.17 0.17
N CYS A 57 -3.95 12.64 1.39
CA CYS A 57 -5.06 12.68 2.35
C CYS A 57 -6.33 12.03 1.78
N CYS A 58 -6.21 10.87 1.13
CA CYS A 58 -7.32 10.20 0.45
C CYS A 58 -7.71 8.87 1.10
N PHE A 59 -8.95 8.46 0.83
CA PHE A 59 -9.41 7.09 0.99
C PHE A 59 -9.52 6.47 -0.40
N ILE A 60 -8.87 5.32 -0.60
CA ILE A 60 -8.69 4.72 -1.93
C ILE A 60 -9.07 3.25 -1.87
N SER A 61 -9.98 2.84 -2.75
CA SER A 61 -10.24 1.46 -3.13
C SER A 61 -9.84 1.30 -4.59
N CYS A 62 -8.96 0.34 -4.90
CA CYS A 62 -8.52 0.13 -6.27
C CYS A 62 -8.26 -1.34 -6.60
N ASP A 63 -8.91 -1.91 -7.61
CA ASP A 63 -8.72 -3.33 -7.92
C ASP A 63 -7.30 -3.57 -8.46
N ASN A 64 -6.89 -2.82 -9.48
CA ASN A 64 -5.53 -2.87 -10.01
C ASN A 64 -4.91 -1.49 -10.12
N GLY A 65 -3.75 -1.26 -9.48
CA GLY A 65 -3.18 0.07 -9.57
C GLY A 65 -1.71 0.28 -9.26
N CYS A 66 -1.22 1.40 -9.78
CA CYS A 66 0.04 2.01 -9.39
C CYS A 66 -0.27 3.24 -8.52
N LEU A 67 0.02 3.16 -7.22
CA LEU A 67 -0.36 4.20 -6.26
C LEU A 67 0.88 4.87 -5.65
N CYS A 68 0.94 6.19 -5.75
CA CYS A 68 1.85 7.04 -5.01
C CYS A 68 1.02 7.86 -4.02
N CYS A 69 1.11 7.56 -2.73
CA CYS A 69 0.17 8.09 -1.74
C CYS A 69 0.85 8.64 -0.49
N GLN A 70 0.29 9.72 0.04
CA GLN A 70 0.70 10.31 1.30
C GLN A 70 -0.50 10.53 2.23
N CYS A 71 -0.40 10.06 3.47
CA CYS A 71 -1.47 10.21 4.47
C CYS A 71 -2.81 9.59 4.02
N CYS A 72 -2.75 8.40 3.41
CA CYS A 72 -3.93 7.76 2.82
C CYS A 72 -4.33 6.47 3.55
N PHE A 73 -5.60 6.11 3.41
CA PHE A 73 -6.12 4.77 3.65
C PHE A 73 -6.32 4.08 2.30
N ILE A 74 -5.75 2.90 2.13
CA ILE A 74 -5.65 2.23 0.84
C ILE A 74 -6.11 0.77 0.99
N SER A 75 -7.07 0.38 0.15
CA SER A 75 -7.41 -1.01 -0.14
C SER A 75 -7.11 -1.28 -1.60
N CYS A 76 -6.30 -2.31 -1.90
CA CYS A 76 -5.94 -2.62 -3.28
C CYS A 76 -5.78 -4.11 -3.54
N ASP A 77 -6.48 -4.68 -4.52
CA ASP A 77 -6.37 -6.13 -4.77
C ASP A 77 -5.02 -6.47 -5.39
N ASN A 78 -4.61 -5.77 -6.46
CA ASN A 78 -3.29 -5.93 -7.07
C ASN A 78 -2.61 -4.58 -7.28
N GLY A 79 -1.43 -4.37 -6.70
CA GLY A 79 -0.80 -3.07 -6.90
C GLY A 79 0.70 -2.94 -6.68
N CYS A 80 1.21 -1.85 -7.25
CA CYS A 80 2.52 -1.29 -6.95
C CYS A 80 2.32 -0.02 -6.13
N LEU A 81 2.67 -0.04 -4.84
CA LEU A 81 2.39 1.04 -3.92
C LEU A 81 3.69 1.69 -3.42
N CYS A 82 3.80 3.00 -3.57
CA CYS A 82 4.79 3.84 -2.91
C CYS A 82 4.04 4.76 -1.93
N CYS A 83 4.18 4.52 -0.63
CA CYS A 83 3.31 5.12 0.37
C CYS A 83 4.07 5.69 1.57
N GLN A 84 3.61 6.85 2.04
CA GLN A 84 4.13 7.48 3.26
C GLN A 84 2.99 7.81 4.21
N CYS A 85 3.13 7.41 5.48
CA CYS A 85 2.14 7.65 6.53
C CYS A 85 0.76 7.07 6.18
N CYS A 86 0.72 5.83 5.68
CA CYS A 86 -0.51 5.21 5.18
C CYS A 86 -0.95 4.01 6.00
N PHE A 87 -2.25 3.73 5.92
CA PHE A 87 -2.83 2.43 6.27
C PHE A 87 -3.13 1.69 4.96
N ILE A 88 -2.62 0.47 4.83
CA ILE A 88 -2.63 -0.27 3.58
C ILE A 88 -3.14 -1.68 3.84
N SER A 89 -4.16 -2.07 3.08
CA SER A 89 -4.60 -3.45 2.88
C SER A 89 -4.38 -3.79 1.41
N CYS A 90 -3.65 -4.85 1.10
CA CYS A 90 -3.45 -5.26 -0.28
C CYS A 90 -3.36 -6.78 -0.45
N ASP A 91 -4.04 -7.36 -1.42
CA ASP A 91 -4.01 -8.82 -1.58
C ASP A 91 -2.68 -9.23 -2.22
N ASN A 92 -2.33 -8.64 -3.35
CA ASN A 92 -1.05 -8.90 -4.02
C ASN A 92 -0.32 -7.60 -4.38
N GLY A 93 0.94 -7.45 -3.97
CA GLY A 93 1.63 -6.23 -4.36
C GLY A 93 3.12 -6.15 -4.14
N CYS A 94 3.67 -5.10 -4.76
CA CYS A 94 5.01 -4.59 -4.52
C CYS A 94 4.89 -3.27 -3.74
N LEU A 95 5.29 -3.27 -2.48
CA LEU A 95 5.09 -2.15 -1.57
C LEU A 95 6.43 -1.54 -1.14
N CYS A 96 6.58 -0.24 -1.36
CA CYS A 96 7.64 0.58 -0.79
C CYS A 96 7.02 1.59 0.16
N CYS A 97 7.23 1.42 1.47
CA CYS A 97 6.44 2.13 2.48
C CYS A 97 7.30 2.73 3.59
N GLN A 98 6.91 3.93 4.04
CA GLN A 98 7.51 4.61 5.18
C GLN A 98 6.45 5.03 6.19
N CYS A 99 6.65 4.67 7.46
CA CYS A 99 5.73 5.01 8.54
C CYS A 99 4.29 4.50 8.30
N CYS A 100 4.16 3.25 7.84
CA CYS A 100 2.87 2.69 7.46
C CYS A 100 2.42 1.55 8.38
N PHE A 101 1.11 1.31 8.39
CA PHE A 101 0.50 0.07 8.84
C PHE A 101 0.09 -0.72 7.61
N ILE A 102 0.53 -1.97 7.51
CA ILE A 102 0.41 -2.77 6.31
C ILE A 102 -0.16 -4.15 6.68
N SER A 103 -1.26 -4.50 6.02
CA SER A 103 -1.80 -5.86 5.95
C SER A 103 -1.73 -6.32 4.51
N CYS A 104 -1.10 -7.47 4.24
CA CYS A 104 -0.89 -7.87 2.86
C CYS A 104 -0.76 -9.39 2.66
N ASP A 105 -1.45 -9.98 1.69
CA ASP A 105 -1.46 -11.44 1.56
C ASP A 105 -0.21 -11.96 0.85
N ASN A 106 0.13 -11.45 -0.34
CA ASN A 106 1.33 -11.91 -1.08
C ASN A 106 2.14 -10.80 -1.77
N GLY A 107 3.47 -10.95 -1.80
CA GLY A 107 4.34 -10.14 -2.66
C GLY A 107 5.69 -9.74 -2.07
N CYS A 108 6.10 -8.49 -2.35
CA CYS A 108 7.38 -7.93 -1.93
C CYS A 108 7.21 -6.61 -1.16
N LEU A 109 7.84 -6.50 0.02
CA LEU A 109 7.80 -5.33 0.89
C LEU A 109 9.21 -4.76 1.11
N CYS A 110 9.36 -3.46 0.85
CA CYS A 110 10.49 -2.65 1.30
C CYS A 110 9.96 -1.57 2.25
N CYS A 111 10.26 -1.68 3.54
CA CYS A 111 9.60 -0.88 4.56
C CYS A 111 10.55 -0.25 5.57
N GLN A 112 10.20 0.94 6.02
CA GLN A 112 10.90 1.64 7.10
C GLN A 112 9.89 2.17 8.13
N CYS A 113 10.13 1.85 9.40
CA CYS A 113 9.28 2.30 10.52
C CYS A 113 7.82 1.85 10.36
N CYS A 114 7.60 0.59 9.97
CA CYS A 114 6.25 0.07 9.68
C CYS A 114 5.81 -1.00 10.69
N PHE A 115 4.49 -1.14 10.79
CA PHE A 115 3.84 -2.33 11.34
C PHE A 115 3.33 -3.16 10.18
N ILE A 116 3.70 -4.45 10.15
CA ILE A 116 3.48 -5.31 8.99
C ILE A 116 2.86 -6.63 9.47
N SER A 117 1.72 -7.00 8.88
CA SER A 117 1.09 -8.31 8.99
C SER A 117 0.95 -8.89 7.60
N CYS A 118 1.49 -10.07 7.33
CA CYS A 118 1.54 -10.55 5.95
C CYS A 118 1.72 -12.07 5.79
N ASP A 119 1.11 -12.69 4.77
CA ASP A 119 1.10 -14.16 4.68
C ASP A 119 2.31 -14.74 3.93
N ASN A 120 2.50 -14.49 2.62
CA ASN A 120 3.64 -15.01 1.84
C ASN A 120 4.51 -13.91 1.21
N TRP A 121 5.70 -13.66 1.77
CA TRP A 121 6.44 -12.43 1.43
C TRP A 121 7.95 -12.53 1.29
N TRP A 122 8.47 -11.60 0.49
CA TRP A 122 9.85 -11.13 0.56
C TRP A 122 9.87 -9.77 1.25
N LEU A 123 10.46 -9.69 2.44
CA LEU A 123 10.53 -8.46 3.23
C LEU A 123 11.97 -7.97 3.36
N CYS A 124 12.20 -6.70 3.01
CA CYS A 124 13.36 -5.93 3.39
C CYS A 124 12.89 -4.79 4.29
N CYS A 125 13.25 -4.82 5.58
CA CYS A 125 12.66 -3.91 6.56
C CYS A 125 13.66 -3.34 7.55
N GLN A 126 13.45 -2.07 7.93
CA GLN A 126 14.21 -1.42 8.98
C GLN A 126 13.29 -0.82 10.03
N CYS A 127 13.59 -1.06 11.32
CA CYS A 127 12.83 -0.53 12.45
C CYS A 127 11.33 -0.90 12.40
N CYS A 128 11.01 -2.15 12.09
CA CYS A 128 9.63 -2.60 11.88
C CYS A 128 9.18 -3.61 12.95
N PHE A 129 7.87 -3.68 13.15
CA PHE A 129 7.19 -4.80 13.80
C PHE A 129 6.56 -5.67 12.72
N ILE A 130 6.90 -6.95 12.70
CA ILE A 130 6.55 -7.87 11.61
C ILE A 130 5.89 -9.12 12.19
N SER A 131 4.71 -9.43 11.68
CA SER A 131 4.03 -10.72 11.83
C SER A 131 3.91 -11.33 10.44
N CYS A 132 4.44 -12.54 10.24
CA CYS A 132 4.35 -13.18 8.93
C CYS A 132 4.30 -14.70 8.98
N ASP A 133 3.44 -15.33 8.18
CA ASP A 133 3.30 -16.78 8.16
C ASP A 133 4.47 -17.44 7.42
N ASN A 134 4.71 -17.05 6.16
CA ASN A 134 5.78 -17.59 5.34
C ASN A 134 6.58 -16.49 4.64
N GLY A 135 7.91 -16.55 4.70
CA GLY A 135 8.66 -15.58 3.90
C GLY A 135 10.18 -15.64 3.95
N CYS A 136 10.78 -14.78 3.13
CA CYS A 136 12.19 -14.45 3.18
C CYS A 136 12.35 -13.04 3.74
N LEU A 137 12.97 -12.93 4.92
CA LEU A 137 13.11 -11.67 5.64
C LEU A 137 14.57 -11.23 5.70
N CYS A 138 14.84 -9.99 5.32
CA CYS A 138 16.07 -9.26 5.57
C CYS A 138 15.73 -8.04 6.43
N CYS A 139 16.10 -8.08 7.71
CA CYS A 139 15.60 -7.11 8.69
C CYS A 139 16.69 -6.52 9.57
N GLN A 140 16.56 -5.23 9.87
CA GLN A 140 17.44 -4.52 10.80
C GLN A 140 16.62 -3.79 11.87
N CYS A 141 16.97 -4.00 13.15
CA CYS A 141 16.31 -3.37 14.30
C CYS A 141 14.80 -3.65 14.35
N CYS A 142 14.39 -4.89 14.06
CA CYS A 142 12.98 -5.28 13.98
C CYS A 142 12.55 -6.22 15.13
N PHE A 143 11.26 -6.18 15.45
CA PHE A 143 10.58 -7.23 16.20
C PHE A 143 9.85 -8.14 15.21
N ILE A 144 10.12 -9.43 15.26
CA ILE A 144 9.68 -10.39 14.24
C ILE A 144 8.99 -11.57 14.91
N SER A 145 7.77 -11.88 14.48
CA SER A 145 7.04 -13.11 14.80
C SER A 145 6.70 -13.81 13.50
N CYS A 146 7.28 -14.99 13.22
CA CYS A 146 6.99 -15.68 11.97
C CYS A 146 7.03 -17.21 12.05
N ASP A 147 6.20 -17.89 11.25
CA ASP A 147 6.04 -19.34 11.33
C ASP A 147 7.09 -20.10 10.50
N ASN A 148 7.24 -19.84 9.19
CA ASN A 148 8.20 -20.54 8.33
C ASN A 148 9.00 -19.65 7.38
N GLY A 149 10.27 -19.97 7.16
CA GLY A 149 11.05 -19.33 6.08
C GLY A 149 12.55 -19.16 6.32
N CYS A 150 13.11 -18.12 5.69
CA CYS A 150 14.53 -17.76 5.75
C CYS A 150 14.72 -16.34 6.30
N LEU A 151 15.49 -16.19 7.39
CA LEU A 151 15.66 -14.91 8.08
C LEU A 151 17.14 -14.51 8.15
N CYS A 152 17.44 -13.36 7.58
CA CYS A 152 18.70 -12.64 7.75
C CYS A 152 18.44 -11.39 8.60
N CYS A 153 19.05 -11.31 9.78
CA CYS A 153 18.71 -10.26 10.75
C CYS A 153 19.92 -9.63 11.45
N GLN A 154 19.78 -8.34 11.78
CA GLN A 154 20.71 -7.61 12.64
C GLN A 154 19.97 -6.82 13.72
N CYS A 155 20.35 -7.02 14.98
CA CYS A 155 19.75 -6.36 16.15
C CYS A 155 18.22 -6.56 16.23
N CYS A 156 17.73 -7.78 16.01
CA CYS A 156 16.30 -8.11 16.02
C CYS A 156 15.90 -8.95 17.24
N PHE A 157 14.67 -8.77 17.69
CA PHE A 157 13.99 -9.72 18.57
C PHE A 157 13.12 -10.64 17.72
N ILE A 158 13.24 -11.96 17.91
CA ILE A 158 12.67 -12.95 16.99
C ILE A 158 11.94 -14.03 17.80
N SER A 159 10.71 -14.33 17.38
CA SER A 159 9.93 -15.51 17.78
C SER A 159 9.57 -16.29 16.51
N CYS A 160 10.11 -17.49 16.36
CA CYS A 160 9.98 -18.26 15.11
C CYS A 160 9.92 -19.77 15.36
N ASP A 161 9.17 -20.48 14.50
CA ASP A 161 9.01 -21.94 14.57
C ASP A 161 10.00 -22.69 13.65
N ASN A 162 9.81 -22.68 12.32
CA ASN A 162 10.64 -23.44 11.37
C ASN A 162 11.47 -22.55 10.44
N TRP A 163 12.69 -22.20 10.85
CA TRP A 163 13.51 -21.23 10.11
C TRP A 163 14.96 -21.65 9.86
N TRP A 164 15.47 -21.22 8.70
CA TRP A 164 16.90 -21.07 8.48
C TRP A 164 17.32 -19.67 8.93
N LEU A 165 18.09 -19.60 10.02
CA LEU A 165 18.47 -18.36 10.67
C LEU A 165 19.94 -17.99 10.36
N CYS A 166 20.15 -16.80 9.83
CA CYS A 166 21.45 -16.14 9.79
C CYS A 166 21.35 -14.80 10.52
N CYS A 167 21.72 -14.77 11.80
CA CYS A 167 21.63 -13.55 12.61
C CYS A 167 23.01 -13.11 13.12
N GLN A 168 23.30 -11.82 12.97
CA GLN A 168 24.40 -11.16 13.66
C GLN A 168 23.81 -10.42 14.87
N CYS A 169 23.86 -11.10 16.03
CA CYS A 169 23.52 -10.49 17.31
C CYS A 169 24.77 -9.78 17.86
N CYS A 170 24.69 -8.45 18.05
CA CYS A 170 25.55 -7.70 18.96
C CYS A 170 24.71 -7.25 20.16
#